data_AF-A0A7X9Q0A0-F1
#
_entry.id   AF-A0A7X9Q0A0-F1
#
_cell.length_a   1.000
_cell.length_b   1.000
_cell.length_c   1.000
_cell.angle_alpha   90.00
_cell.angle_beta   90.00
_cell.angle_gamma   90.00
#
_symmetry.space_group_name_H-M   'P 1'
#
loop_
_entity.id
_entity.type
_entity.pdbx_description
1 polymer ?
#
loop_
_entity_poly.entity_id
_entity_poly.type
_entity_poly.pdbx_seq_one_letter_code
_entity_poly.pdbx_strand_id
1 'polypeptide(L)'
;MPGLTNSVTEPIRRATFGDQLRRHAARIPDRPAIIALHSPLHERRVLTYRELNEQANRLANSLAAQGVGLGDVVATMGRNTPESVVAFWAAAKLGAAV
;
A
#
# COMPACT_ATOMS: atom_id res chain seq x y z
N MET A 1 -6.55 -41.33 -7.30
CA MET A 1 -6.19 -40.08 -7.98
C MET A 1 -4.89 -39.57 -7.38
N PRO A 2 -3.75 -39.68 -8.07
CA PRO A 2 -2.45 -39.27 -7.57
C PRO A 2 -2.21 -37.76 -7.75
N GLY A 3 -1.51 -37.16 -6.79
CA GLY A 3 -0.56 -36.08 -7.02
C GLY A 3 -1.09 -34.66 -7.23
N LEU A 4 -1.50 -33.98 -6.16
CA LEU A 4 -1.30 -32.53 -6.07
C LEU A 4 0.13 -32.28 -5.59
N THR A 5 1.09 -32.30 -6.51
CA THR A 5 2.46 -31.86 -6.24
C THR A 5 2.44 -30.36 -5.99
N ASN A 6 2.41 -30.00 -4.71
CA ASN A 6 2.52 -28.62 -4.25
C ASN A 6 3.94 -28.09 -4.54
N SER A 7 4.21 -27.65 -5.77
CA SER A 7 5.46 -26.96 -6.11
C SER A 7 5.32 -25.47 -5.83
N VAL A 8 5.25 -25.10 -4.55
CA VAL A 8 5.62 -23.74 -4.13
C VAL A 8 7.13 -23.75 -3.88
N THR A 9 7.91 -23.96 -4.94
CA THR A 9 9.38 -24.08 -4.87
C THR A 9 10.10 -22.75 -4.98
N GLU A 10 9.37 -21.66 -5.17
CA GLU A 10 9.96 -20.33 -5.11
C GLU A 10 9.70 -19.76 -3.72
N PRO A 11 10.74 -19.64 -2.86
CA PRO A 11 10.56 -19.00 -1.56
C PRO A 11 9.99 -17.62 -1.84
N ILE A 12 8.84 -17.30 -1.24
CA ILE A 12 8.27 -15.95 -1.26
C ILE A 12 9.43 -15.02 -0.88
N ARG A 13 10.00 -14.32 -1.86
CA ARG A 13 11.18 -13.49 -1.65
C ARG A 13 10.84 -12.59 -0.47
N ARG A 14 11.58 -12.68 0.64
CA ARG A 14 11.32 -11.94 1.88
C ARG A 14 10.93 -10.50 1.53
N ALA A 15 9.64 -10.22 1.60
CA ALA A 15 9.05 -8.94 1.23
C ALA A 15 7.93 -8.71 2.22
N THR A 16 8.05 -7.65 2.97
CA THR A 16 6.96 -7.13 3.77
C THR A 16 5.86 -6.65 2.83
N PHE A 17 4.64 -6.47 3.36
CA PHE A 17 3.59 -5.81 2.60
C PHE A 17 4.09 -4.44 2.08
N GLY A 18 4.65 -3.59 2.95
CA GLY A 18 5.19 -2.28 2.58
C GLY A 18 6.25 -2.30 1.46
N ASP A 19 7.02 -3.39 1.31
CA ASP A 19 7.96 -3.57 0.20
C ASP A 19 7.26 -3.68 -1.17
N GLN A 20 6.06 -4.24 -1.22
CA GLN A 20 5.38 -4.51 -2.49
C GLN A 20 5.02 -3.23 -3.22
N LEU A 21 4.51 -2.22 -2.50
CA LEU A 21 4.20 -0.93 -3.13
C LEU A 21 5.45 -0.28 -3.73
N ARG A 22 6.58 -0.31 -3.01
CA ARG A 22 7.86 0.21 -3.53
C ARG A 22 8.29 -0.53 -4.80
N ARG A 23 8.17 -1.86 -4.81
CA ARG A 23 8.52 -2.70 -5.96
C ARG A 23 7.65 -2.38 -7.18
N HIS A 24 6.35 -2.17 -6.99
CA HIS A 24 5.47 -1.76 -8.08
C HIS A 24 5.79 -0.35 -8.58
N ALA A 25 6.03 0.60 -7.69
CA ALA A 25 6.44 1.96 -8.06
C ALA A 25 7.76 1.98 -8.85
N ALA A 26 8.69 1.06 -8.57
CA ALA A 26 9.94 0.95 -9.35
C ALA A 26 9.75 0.24 -10.70
N ARG A 27 8.91 -0.79 -10.78
CA ARG A 27 8.77 -1.64 -11.98
C ARG A 27 7.77 -1.10 -12.99
N ILE A 28 6.67 -0.51 -12.51
CA ILE A 28 5.52 -0.05 -13.32
C ILE A 28 5.00 1.31 -12.81
N PRO A 29 5.88 2.32 -12.68
CA PRO A 29 5.58 3.57 -11.97
C PRO A 29 4.30 4.25 -12.45
N ASP A 30 4.11 4.31 -13.77
CA ASP A 30 3.06 5.14 -14.39
C ASP A 30 1.77 4.34 -14.66
N ARG A 31 1.71 3.06 -14.22
CA ARG A 31 0.46 2.29 -14.27
C ARG A 31 -0.52 2.77 -13.21
N PRO A 32 -1.82 2.87 -13.52
CA PRO A 32 -2.86 3.13 -12.53
C PRO A 32 -2.82 2.10 -11.40
N ALA A 33 -2.75 2.58 -10.16
CA ALA A 33 -2.85 1.78 -8.94
C ALA A 33 -4.24 1.92 -8.30
N ILE A 34 -4.79 3.13 -8.30
CA ILE A 34 -6.14 3.43 -7.78
C ILE A 34 -6.88 4.25 -8.81
N ILE A 35 -8.13 3.85 -9.08
CA ILE A 35 -9.09 4.65 -9.85
C ILE A 35 -10.25 4.91 -8.90
N ALA A 36 -10.44 6.17 -8.51
CA ALA A 36 -11.52 6.59 -7.64
C ALA A 36 -12.50 7.46 -8.43
N LEU A 37 -13.78 7.30 -8.12
CA LEU A 37 -14.85 8.15 -8.61
C LEU A 37 -15.23 9.10 -7.48
N HIS A 38 -14.92 10.39 -7.62
CA HIS A 38 -15.35 11.41 -6.67
C HIS A 38 -16.81 11.79 -6.96
N SER A 39 -17.69 11.50 -6.02
CA SER A 39 -19.11 11.89 -6.04
C SER A 39 -19.29 13.20 -5.26
N PRO A 40 -20.13 14.17 -5.71
CA PRO A 40 -21.30 14.02 -6.61
C PRO A 40 -21.04 14.17 -8.12
N LEU A 41 -19.86 14.63 -8.55
CA LEU A 41 -19.60 14.98 -9.95
C LEU A 41 -19.11 13.82 -10.84
N HIS A 42 -18.93 12.61 -10.29
CA HIS A 42 -18.36 11.44 -10.97
C HIS A 42 -16.99 11.71 -11.60
N GLU A 43 -16.21 12.63 -11.02
CA GLU A 43 -14.87 12.91 -11.52
C GLU A 43 -13.95 11.73 -11.26
N ARG A 44 -13.33 11.24 -12.33
CA ARG A 44 -12.37 10.13 -12.26
C ARG A 44 -11.02 10.68 -11.80
N ARG A 45 -10.62 10.33 -10.58
CA ARG A 45 -9.25 10.53 -10.09
C ARG A 45 -8.46 9.25 -10.25
N VAL A 46 -7.29 9.34 -10.85
CA VAL A 46 -6.35 8.22 -10.99
C VAL A 46 -5.09 8.52 -10.22
N LEU A 47 -4.64 7.57 -9.40
CA LEU A 47 -3.30 7.56 -8.82
C LEU A 47 -2.50 6.44 -9.46
N THR A 48 -1.32 6.80 -9.96
CA THR A 48 -0.31 5.85 -10.42
C THR A 48 0.39 5.17 -9.23
N TYR A 49 1.09 4.05 -9.49
CA TYR A 49 1.90 3.40 -8.46
C TYR A 49 3.00 4.32 -7.89
N ARG A 50 3.57 5.19 -8.74
CA ARG A 50 4.54 6.22 -8.33
C ARG A 50 3.91 7.17 -7.31
N GLU A 51 2.79 7.80 -7.66
CA GLU A 51 2.13 8.80 -6.81
C GLU A 51 1.61 8.20 -5.51
N LEU A 52 1.05 6.98 -5.55
CA LEU A 52 0.62 6.26 -4.37
C LEU A 52 1.81 5.99 -3.42
N ASN A 53 2.94 5.53 -3.95
CA ASN A 53 4.13 5.27 -3.15
C ASN A 53 4.72 6.55 -2.56
N GLU A 54 4.74 7.66 -3.31
CA GLU A 54 5.20 8.95 -2.82
C GLU A 54 4.31 9.49 -1.69
N GLN A 55 2.98 9.42 -1.86
CA GLN A 55 2.03 9.82 -0.81
C GLN A 55 2.16 8.96 0.44
N ALA A 56 2.24 7.63 0.28
CA ALA A 56 2.44 6.70 1.38
C ALA A 56 3.77 6.93 2.10
N ASN A 57 4.86 7.23 1.38
CA ASN A 57 6.15 7.55 1.98
C ASN A 57 6.10 8.87 2.76
N ARG A 58 5.44 9.90 2.23
CA ARG A 58 5.27 11.17 2.96
C ARG A 58 4.53 10.97 4.28
N LEU A 59 3.43 10.22 4.25
CA LEU A 59 2.66 9.92 5.45
C LEU A 59 3.43 9.01 6.42
N ALA A 60 4.12 7.98 5.93
CA ALA A 60 4.95 7.10 6.76
C ALA A 60 6.04 7.89 7.50
N ASN A 61 6.72 8.81 6.82
CA ASN A 61 7.71 9.67 7.45
C ASN A 61 7.09 10.58 8.52
N SER A 62 5.89 11.11 8.28
CA SER A 62 5.16 11.92 9.26
C SER A 62 4.76 11.10 10.49
N LEU A 63 4.30 9.86 10.31
CA LEU A 63 3.92 8.96 11.41
C LEU A 63 5.16 8.50 12.21
N ALA A 64 6.25 8.18 11.52
CA ALA A 64 7.53 7.85 12.17
C ALA A 64 8.07 9.02 12.99
N ALA A 65 7.93 10.27 12.50
CA ALA A 65 8.29 11.47 13.25
C ALA A 65 7.44 11.68 14.53
N GLN A 66 6.25 11.06 14.59
CA GLN A 66 5.38 11.03 15.77
C GLN A 66 5.62 9.80 16.66
N GLY A 67 6.58 8.93 16.31
CA GLY A 67 6.99 7.77 17.11
C GLY A 67 6.37 6.43 16.68
N VAL A 68 5.56 6.39 15.62
CA VAL A 68 4.97 5.13 15.13
C VAL A 68 6.04 4.23 14.52
N GLY A 69 6.03 2.95 14.90
CA GLY A 69 6.99 1.95 14.43
C GLY A 69 6.45 0.53 14.34
N LEU A 70 7.38 -0.43 14.36
CA LEU A 70 7.09 -1.85 14.23
C LEU A 70 6.22 -2.35 15.40
N GLY A 71 5.07 -2.96 15.08
CA GLY A 71 4.16 -3.55 16.07
C GLY A 71 3.13 -2.58 16.64
N ASP A 72 3.22 -1.29 16.33
CA ASP A 72 2.19 -0.32 16.70
C ASP A 72 0.90 -0.54 15.89
N VAL A 73 -0.20 0.02 16.39
CA VAL A 73 -1.51 -0.03 15.73
C VAL A 73 -1.91 1.38 15.30
N VAL A 74 -2.26 1.56 14.03
CA VAL A 74 -2.73 2.82 13.45
C VAL A 74 -4.18 2.67 13.03
N ALA A 75 -5.10 3.31 13.76
CA ALA A 75 -6.50 3.33 13.38
C ALA A 75 -6.76 4.35 12.23
N THR A 76 -7.49 3.92 11.20
CA THR A 76 -7.96 4.80 10.12
C THR A 76 -9.47 4.95 10.16
N MET A 77 -9.98 6.19 10.21
CA MET A 77 -11.41 6.46 10.16
C MET A 77 -11.72 7.37 8.96
N GLY A 78 -12.50 6.85 8.01
CA GLY A 78 -12.84 7.56 6.79
C GLY A 78 -13.69 6.72 5.84
N ARG A 79 -14.09 7.32 4.71
CA ARG A 79 -14.76 6.59 3.62
C ARG A 79 -13.77 5.78 2.80
N ASN A 80 -14.27 4.97 1.87
CA ASN A 80 -13.44 4.30 0.86
C ASN A 80 -12.87 5.35 -0.13
N THR A 81 -11.70 5.89 0.20
CA THR A 81 -11.02 6.97 -0.53
C THR A 81 -9.57 6.59 -0.82
N PRO A 82 -8.93 7.18 -1.84
CA PRO A 82 -7.50 7.00 -2.07
C PRO A 82 -6.64 7.28 -0.84
N GLU A 83 -7.02 8.27 -0.04
CA GLU A 83 -6.34 8.67 1.20
C GLU A 83 -6.34 7.54 2.24
N SER A 84 -7.45 6.78 2.35
CA SER A 84 -7.52 5.59 3.23
C SER A 84 -6.53 4.51 2.80
N VAL A 85 -6.34 4.32 1.48
CA VAL A 85 -5.36 3.37 0.95
C VAL A 85 -3.92 3.86 1.17
N VAL A 86 -3.68 5.17 1.05
CA VAL A 86 -2.41 5.81 1.41
C VAL A 86 -2.07 5.56 2.88
N ALA A 87 -3.04 5.71 3.78
CA ALA A 87 -2.86 5.46 5.22
C ALA A 87 -2.49 4.01 5.53
N PHE A 88 -3.19 3.04 4.92
CA PHE A 88 -2.84 1.62 5.02
C PHE A 88 -1.39 1.36 4.61
N TRP A 89 -0.98 1.87 3.45
CA TRP A 89 0.38 1.66 2.95
C TRP A 89 1.45 2.37 3.78
N ALA A 90 1.13 3.54 4.35
CA ALA A 90 2.04 4.25 5.22
C ALA A 90 2.35 3.43 6.50
N ALA A 91 1.32 2.91 7.16
CA ALA A 91 1.48 2.05 8.34
C ALA A 91 2.21 0.74 8.01
N ALA A 92 1.84 0.08 6.91
CA ALA A 92 2.49 -1.16 6.47
C ALA A 92 3.99 -0.98 6.16
N LYS A 93 4.43 0.22 5.73
CA LYS A 93 5.85 0.54 5.52
C LYS A 93 6.62 0.70 6.83
N LEU A 94 5.95 1.09 7.92
CA LEU A 94 6.54 1.18 9.26
C LEU A 94 6.52 -0.16 10.01
N GLY A 95 5.84 -1.18 9.47
CA GLY A 95 5.59 -2.43 10.17
C GLY A 95 4.51 -2.31 11.25
N ALA A 96 3.68 -1.26 11.17
CA ALA A 96 2.52 -1.08 12.01
C ALA A 96 1.30 -1.84 11.44
N ALA A 97 0.41 -2.28 12.31
CA ALA A 97 -0.88 -2.85 11.96
C ALA A 97 -1.93 -1.75 11.71
N VAL A 98 -2.91 -2.04 10.86
CA VAL A 98 -4.08 -1.20 10.57
C VAL A 98 -5.33 -2.01 10.75
#